data_AF-A0A8J5YYX8-F1
#
_entry.id   AF-A0A8J5YYX8-F1
#
_cell.length_a   1.000
_cell.length_b   1.000
_cell.length_c   1.000
_cell.angle_alpha   90.00
_cell.angle_beta   90.00
_cell.angle_gamma   90.00
#
_symmetry.space_group_name_H-M   'P 1'
#
loop_
_entity.id
_entity.type
_entity.pdbx_description
1 polymer ?
#
loop_
_entity_poly.entity_id
_entity_poly.type
_entity_poly.pdbx_seq_one_letter_code
_entity_poly.pdbx_strand_id
1 'polypeptide(L)'
;MYRVFRSLWFTKEELNFVALKDEAIIIKFGCLEDKSRILNLMPWLFENYLFSMMPFLRIYNISLEYMDRQIALDVGKSIGELVAIDWKDRNRGWTEFIRIKVKINTSKSLRRIVKLVGRERTEIICALKNEIICP
;
A
#
# COMPACT_ATOMS: atom_id res chain seq x y z
N MET A 1 20.82 8.87 1.50
CA MET A 1 20.24 7.64 0.93
C MET A 1 19.28 7.91 -0.23
N TYR A 2 18.18 8.66 -0.04
CA TYR A 2 17.12 8.80 -1.07
C TYR A 2 17.51 9.50 -2.39
N ARG A 3 18.53 10.37 -2.39
CA ARG A 3 19.00 11.06 -3.61
C ARG A 3 19.56 10.08 -4.66
N VAL A 4 20.08 8.93 -4.24
CA VAL A 4 20.74 7.96 -5.14
C VAL A 4 19.72 7.24 -6.03
N PHE A 5 18.50 7.02 -5.54
CA PHE A 5 17.44 6.36 -6.30
C PHE A 5 17.02 7.13 -7.55
N ARG A 6 17.12 8.47 -7.54
CA ARG A 6 16.83 9.28 -8.73
C ARG A 6 17.81 8.97 -9.86
N SER A 7 19.10 8.86 -9.53
CA SER A 7 20.15 8.50 -10.49
C SER A 7 20.06 7.03 -10.90
N LEU A 8 19.73 6.13 -9.97
CA LEU A 8 19.61 4.70 -10.24
C LEU A 8 18.44 4.38 -11.18
N TRP A 9 17.30 5.04 -10.97
CA TRP A 9 16.07 4.74 -11.70
C TRP A 9 15.80 5.67 -12.88
N PHE A 10 16.62 6.70 -13.10
CA PHE A 10 16.47 7.65 -14.22
C PHE A 10 15.03 8.18 -14.32
N THR A 11 14.49 8.75 -13.24
CA THR A 11 13.10 9.23 -13.22
C THR A 11 12.95 10.53 -13.99
N LYS A 12 11.89 10.62 -14.79
CA LYS A 12 11.48 11.85 -15.48
C LYS A 12 11.02 12.90 -14.48
N GLU A 13 10.29 12.47 -13.46
CA GLU A 13 9.78 13.35 -12.40
C GLU A 13 10.46 13.10 -11.05
N GLU A 14 10.26 14.01 -10.10
CA GLU A 14 10.77 13.84 -8.74
C GLU A 14 10.03 12.72 -8.00
N LEU A 15 10.79 11.99 -7.19
CA LEU A 15 10.26 11.00 -6.27
C LEU A 15 10.11 11.61 -4.88
N ASN A 16 8.95 11.43 -4.26
CA ASN A 16 8.74 11.78 -2.87
C ASN A 16 8.85 10.54 -1.98
N PHE A 17 9.76 10.58 -1.02
CA PHE A 17 10.01 9.50 -0.08
C PHE A 17 9.40 9.83 1.27
N VAL A 18 8.65 8.90 1.84
CA VAL A 18 8.12 8.99 3.21
C VAL A 18 8.61 7.80 3.99
N ALA A 19 9.44 8.05 5.00
CA ALA A 19 9.91 7.00 5.92
C ALA A 19 8.76 6.50 6.78
N LEU A 20 8.69 5.19 6.98
CA LEU A 20 7.75 4.55 7.89
C LEU A 20 8.50 4.02 9.11
N LYS A 21 7.73 3.54 10.09
CA LYS A 21 8.28 2.67 11.14
C LYS A 21 8.70 1.33 10.49
N ASP A 22 9.68 0.65 11.10
CA ASP A 22 10.13 -0.70 10.73
C ASP A 22 10.88 -0.79 9.38
N GLU A 23 11.84 0.13 9.14
CA GLU A 23 12.77 0.11 7.99
C GLU A 23 12.10 0.13 6.60
N ALA A 24 10.82 0.48 6.53
CA ALA A 24 10.07 0.60 5.30
C ALA A 24 10.03 2.06 4.81
N ILE A 25 9.97 2.22 3.48
CA ILE A 25 9.80 3.53 2.84
C ILE A 25 8.64 3.49 1.84
N ILE A 26 7.86 4.56 1.81
CA ILE A 26 6.89 4.82 0.75
C ILE A 26 7.59 5.66 -0.31
N ILE A 27 7.46 5.24 -1.56
CA ILE A 27 7.94 5.97 -2.72
C ILE A 27 6.71 6.43 -3.50
N LYS A 28 6.52 7.74 -3.62
CA LYS A 28 5.48 8.35 -4.45
C LYS A 28 6.12 8.78 -5.76
N PHE A 29 5.66 8.19 -6.85
CA PHE A 29 6.09 8.53 -8.20
C PHE A 29 5.29 9.72 -8.72
N GLY A 30 5.97 10.68 -9.34
CA GLY A 30 5.32 11.81 -10.02
C GLY A 30 4.53 11.38 -11.25
N CYS A 31 5.03 10.40 -12.01
CA CYS A 31 4.38 9.88 -13.20
C CYS A 31 4.23 8.35 -13.21
N LEU A 32 3.23 7.87 -13.97
CA LEU A 32 2.91 6.44 -14.09
C LEU A 32 3.96 5.65 -14.88
N GLU A 33 4.60 6.26 -15.87
CA GLU A 33 5.65 5.59 -16.67
C GLU A 33 6.86 5.22 -15.82
N ASP A 34 7.33 6.13 -14.97
CA ASP A 34 8.42 5.83 -14.04
C ASP A 34 8.01 4.72 -13.07
N LYS A 35 6.82 4.82 -12.48
CA LYS A 35 6.28 3.77 -11.60
C LYS A 35 6.29 2.41 -12.29
N SER A 36 5.68 2.31 -13.48
CA SER A 36 5.54 1.05 -14.22
C SER A 36 6.90 0.48 -14.61
N ARG A 37 7.78 1.29 -15.19
CA ARG A 37 9.13 0.89 -15.59
C ARG A 37 9.95 0.39 -14.39
N ILE A 38 9.91 1.13 -13.27
CA ILE A 38 10.71 0.79 -12.08
C ILE A 38 10.16 -0.46 -11.38
N LEU A 39 8.84 -0.64 -11.36
CA LEU A 39 8.21 -1.86 -10.84
C LEU A 39 8.32 -3.06 -11.79
N ASN A 40 8.54 -2.88 -13.10
CA ASN A 40 8.72 -4.01 -14.01
C ASN A 40 10.16 -4.54 -14.03
N LEU A 41 11.12 -3.74 -13.59
CA LEU A 41 12.55 -4.09 -13.52
C LEU A 41 12.98 -4.62 -12.14
N MET A 42 12.02 -5.00 -11.28
CA MET A 42 12.32 -5.59 -9.96
C MET A 42 12.96 -6.98 -10.11
N PRO A 43 13.77 -7.44 -9.13
CA PRO A 43 14.16 -6.74 -7.90
C PRO A 43 15.37 -5.80 -8.10
N TRP A 44 15.49 -4.76 -7.27
CA TRP A 44 16.62 -3.82 -7.34
C TRP A 44 17.68 -4.16 -6.31
N LEU A 45 18.96 -4.19 -6.71
CA LEU A 45 20.09 -4.32 -5.81
C LEU A 45 20.70 -2.93 -5.55
N PHE A 46 20.87 -2.56 -4.30
CA PHE A 46 21.53 -1.31 -3.92
C PHE A 46 22.36 -1.51 -2.65
N GLU A 47 23.66 -1.18 -2.71
CA GLU A 47 24.61 -1.35 -1.59
C GLU A 47 24.59 -2.76 -0.97
N ASN A 48 24.47 -3.81 -1.80
CA ASN A 48 24.32 -5.22 -1.40
C ASN A 48 22.99 -5.58 -0.70
N TYR A 49 22.03 -4.66 -0.65
CA TYR A 49 20.66 -4.91 -0.17
C TYR A 49 19.71 -5.13 -1.35
N LEU A 50 18.86 -6.15 -1.25
CA LEU A 50 17.81 -6.42 -2.24
C LEU A 50 16.54 -5.67 -1.85
N PHE A 51 16.14 -4.71 -2.68
CA PHE A 51 14.89 -3.97 -2.53
C PHE A 51 13.78 -4.65 -3.33
N SER A 52 12.86 -5.28 -2.62
CA SER A 52 11.57 -5.71 -3.16
C SER A 52 10.53 -4.62 -2.89
N MET A 53 9.95 -4.03 -3.94
CA MET A 53 8.83 -3.11 -3.78
C MET A 53 7.52 -3.90 -3.90
N MET A 54 6.64 -3.72 -2.92
CA MET A 54 5.29 -4.25 -2.95
C MET A 54 4.29 -3.11 -3.12
N PRO A 55 3.31 -3.24 -4.04
CA PRO A 55 2.24 -2.27 -4.17
C PRO A 55 1.40 -2.21 -2.89
N PHE A 56 0.77 -1.06 -2.63
CA PHE A 56 -0.25 -0.97 -1.60
C PHE A 56 -1.49 -1.75 -2.02
N LEU A 57 -2.21 -2.28 -1.03
CA LEU A 57 -3.57 -2.76 -1.19
C LEU A 57 -4.53 -1.62 -0.87
N ARG A 58 -5.54 -1.46 -1.72
CA ARG A 58 -6.68 -0.58 -1.46
C ARG A 58 -7.84 -1.41 -0.95
N ILE A 59 -8.38 -0.99 0.19
CA ILE A 59 -9.58 -1.56 0.78
C ILE A 59 -10.75 -0.66 0.39
N TYR A 60 -11.66 -1.22 -0.39
CA TYR A 60 -12.88 -0.57 -0.86
C TYR A 60 -14.11 -1.09 -0.11
N ASN A 61 -15.24 -0.42 -0.33
CA ASN A 61 -16.56 -0.81 0.18
C ASN A 61 -16.67 -0.77 1.71
N ILE A 62 -16.00 0.20 2.33
CA ILE A 62 -16.15 0.52 3.75
C ILE A 62 -17.02 1.78 3.83
N SER A 63 -18.13 1.74 4.56
CA SER A 63 -18.93 2.94 4.80
C SER A 63 -18.07 4.00 5.50
N LEU A 64 -18.27 5.27 5.16
CA LEU A 64 -17.46 6.39 5.69
C LEU A 64 -17.39 6.42 7.23
N GLU A 65 -18.47 6.01 7.90
CA GLU A 65 -18.56 5.87 9.36
C GLU A 65 -17.60 4.82 9.95
N TYR A 66 -17.27 3.77 9.18
CA TYR A 66 -16.35 2.69 9.56
C TYR A 66 -14.95 2.88 8.99
N MET A 67 -14.68 3.96 8.23
CA MET A 67 -13.33 4.28 7.77
C MET A 67 -12.49 4.85 8.91
N ASP A 68 -12.06 3.97 9.80
CA ASP A 68 -11.14 4.26 10.89
C ASP A 68 -9.86 3.40 10.81
N ARG A 69 -8.90 3.75 11.66
CA ARG A 69 -7.62 3.06 11.72
C ARG A 69 -7.78 1.61 12.20
N GLN A 70 -8.80 1.30 12.99
CA GLN A 70 -9.04 -0.04 13.53
C GLN A 70 -9.47 -1.01 12.43
N ILE A 71 -10.36 -0.61 11.53
CA ILE A 71 -10.73 -1.42 10.36
C ILE A 71 -9.50 -1.69 9.48
N ALA A 72 -8.63 -0.70 9.29
CA ALA A 72 -7.38 -0.91 8.56
C ALA A 72 -6.49 -1.98 9.22
N LEU A 73 -6.39 -1.96 10.56
CA LEU A 73 -5.64 -2.95 11.35
C LEU A 73 -6.26 -4.34 11.22
N ASP A 74 -7.58 -4.45 11.36
CA ASP A 74 -8.31 -5.71 11.37
C ASP A 74 -8.27 -6.38 9.99
N VAL A 75 -8.54 -5.60 8.92
CA VAL A 75 -8.39 -6.07 7.54
C VAL A 75 -6.95 -6.50 7.27
N GLY A 76 -5.96 -5.68 7.65
CA GLY A 76 -4.54 -6.00 7.46
C GLY A 76 -4.13 -7.32 8.10
N LYS A 77 -4.47 -7.51 9.38
CA LYS A 77 -4.19 -8.75 10.12
C LYS A 77 -4.88 -9.98 9.53
N SER A 78 -6.07 -9.82 8.96
CA SER A 78 -6.81 -10.92 8.32
C SER A 78 -6.15 -11.42 7.02
N ILE A 79 -5.33 -10.58 6.38
CA ILE A 79 -4.62 -10.85 5.14
C ILE A 79 -3.20 -11.37 5.42
N GLY A 80 -2.51 -10.80 6.40
CA GLY A 80 -1.13 -11.13 6.75
C GLY A 80 -0.52 -10.19 7.78
N GLU A 81 0.80 -10.04 7.72
CA GLU A 81 1.53 -9.12 8.60
C GLU A 81 1.40 -7.70 8.04
N LEU A 82 0.71 -6.82 8.78
CA LEU A 82 0.50 -5.43 8.38
C LEU A 82 1.79 -4.62 8.59
N VAL A 83 2.35 -4.11 7.49
CA VAL A 83 3.60 -3.34 7.46
C VAL A 83 3.34 -1.84 7.54
N ALA A 84 2.31 -1.35 6.86
CA ALA A 84 2.02 0.09 6.83
C ALA A 84 0.53 0.38 6.62
N ILE A 85 0.07 1.50 7.16
CA ILE A 85 -1.21 2.12 6.81
C ILE A 85 -0.88 3.51 6.27
N ASP A 86 -1.20 3.76 5.00
CA ASP A 86 -1.10 5.10 4.41
C ASP A 86 -2.37 5.88 4.76
N TRP A 87 -2.42 6.30 6.03
CA TRP A 87 -3.50 7.09 6.60
C TRP A 87 -3.31 8.55 6.17
N LYS A 88 -4.12 9.01 5.22
CA LYS A 88 -4.26 10.44 4.99
C LYS A 88 -5.16 10.98 6.09
N ASP A 89 -4.64 11.87 6.94
CA ASP A 89 -5.47 12.58 7.91
C ASP A 89 -6.65 13.24 7.17
N ARG A 90 -7.80 13.28 7.86
CA ARG A 90 -9.13 13.73 7.36
C ARG A 90 -9.15 15.14 6.74
N ASN A 91 -8.01 15.84 6.69
CA ASN A 91 -7.82 17.18 6.13
C ASN A 91 -7.70 17.26 4.60
N ARG A 92 -7.77 16.14 3.85
CA ARG A 92 -7.83 16.16 2.37
C ARG A 92 -9.01 15.34 1.84
N GLY A 93 -10.21 15.70 2.26
CA GLY A 93 -11.46 15.15 1.71
C GLY A 93 -11.69 13.67 2.03
N TRP A 94 -12.93 13.24 1.76
CA TRP A 94 -13.32 11.84 1.89
C TRP A 94 -12.54 11.00 0.88
N THR A 95 -11.71 10.06 1.34
CA THR A 95 -11.10 9.06 0.46
C THR A 95 -11.99 7.83 0.42
N GLU A 96 -12.35 7.33 -0.77
CA GLU A 96 -13.24 6.16 -0.95
C GLU A 96 -12.60 4.81 -0.58
N PHE A 97 -11.36 4.81 -0.08
CA PHE A 97 -10.62 3.61 0.26
C PHE A 97 -9.54 3.85 1.31
N ILE A 98 -9.19 2.78 2.05
CA ILE A 98 -8.03 2.73 2.93
C ILE A 98 -6.86 2.09 2.19
N ARG A 99 -5.64 2.65 2.32
CA ARG A 99 -4.42 2.05 1.77
C ARG A 99 -3.60 1.38 2.85
N ILE A 100 -3.32 0.09 2.68
CA ILE A 100 -2.49 -0.70 3.57
C ILE A 100 -1.39 -1.44 2.81
N LYS A 101 -0.27 -1.69 3.47
CA LYS A 101 0.81 -2.56 2.99
C LYS A 101 0.87 -3.77 3.89
N VAL A 102 0.71 -4.95 3.31
CA VAL A 102 0.67 -6.22 4.04
C VAL A 102 1.70 -7.15 3.44
N LYS A 103 2.50 -7.80 4.27
CA LYS A 103 3.35 -8.92 3.90
C LYS A 103 2.49 -10.19 3.90
N ILE A 104 2.31 -10.76 2.72
CA ILE A 104 1.42 -11.90 2.48
C ILE A 104 2.28 -13.14 2.28
N ASN A 105 1.84 -14.26 2.86
CA ASN A 105 2.45 -15.55 2.58
C ASN A 105 2.02 -16.01 1.17
N THR A 106 2.98 -16.08 0.24
CA THR A 106 2.76 -16.49 -1.16
C THR A 106 2.34 -17.94 -1.32
N SER A 107 2.49 -18.78 -0.29
CA SER A 107 1.98 -20.16 -0.27
C SER A 107 0.45 -20.21 -0.13
N LYS A 108 -0.21 -19.08 0.16
CA LYS A 108 -1.66 -18.95 0.30
C LYS A 108 -2.20 -18.03 -0.80
N SER A 109 -3.36 -18.40 -1.35
CA SER A 109 -4.03 -17.58 -2.37
C SER A 109 -4.38 -16.20 -1.80
N LEU A 110 -4.18 -15.17 -2.63
CA LEU A 110 -4.40 -13.78 -2.25
C LEU A 110 -5.90 -13.51 -2.10
N ARG A 111 -6.34 -13.29 -0.86
CA ARG A 111 -7.74 -13.00 -0.54
C ARG A 111 -8.13 -11.68 -1.19
N ARG A 112 -9.20 -11.69 -1.99
CA ARG A 112 -9.76 -10.48 -2.65
C ARG A 112 -10.91 -9.84 -1.88
N ILE A 113 -11.51 -10.58 -0.95
CA ILE A 113 -12.63 -10.13 -0.13
C ILE A 113 -12.34 -10.51 1.32
N VAL A 114 -12.58 -9.57 2.23
CA VAL A 114 -12.51 -9.79 3.67
C VAL A 114 -13.86 -9.42 4.26
N LYS A 115 -14.44 -10.34 5.04
CA LYS A 115 -15.65 -10.08 5.81
C LYS A 115 -15.27 -9.84 7.26
N LEU A 116 -15.70 -8.72 7.83
CA LEU A 116 -15.52 -8.37 9.23
C LEU A 116 -16.89 -8.20 9.89
N VAL A 117 -16.94 -8.42 11.20
CA VAL A 117 -18.11 -8.09 12.01
C VAL A 117 -17.77 -6.84 12.80
N GLY A 118 -18.47 -5.74 12.51
CA GLY A 118 -18.34 -4.47 13.20
C GLY A 118 -18.84 -4.54 14.64
N ARG A 119 -18.59 -3.47 15.40
CA ARG A 119 -18.94 -3.39 16.84
C ARG A 119 -20.44 -3.59 17.11
N GLU A 120 -21.29 -3.16 16.18
CA GLU A 120 -22.75 -3.27 16.26
C GLU A 120 -23.30 -4.57 15.64
N ARG A 121 -22.45 -5.59 15.45
CA ARG A 121 -22.77 -6.84 14.72
C ARG A 121 -23.09 -6.64 13.23
N THR A 122 -22.85 -5.45 12.70
CA THR A 122 -22.96 -5.17 11.26
C THR A 122 -21.87 -5.90 10.48
N GLU A 123 -22.23 -6.65 9.44
CA GLU A 123 -21.24 -7.24 8.54
C GLU A 123 -20.64 -6.16 7.63
N ILE A 124 -19.31 -6.06 7.62
CA ILE A 124 -18.54 -5.19 6.74
C ILE A 124 -17.84 -6.06 5.71
N ILE A 125 -18.16 -5.86 4.44
CA ILE A 125 -17.56 -6.60 3.32
C ILE A 125 -16.54 -5.69 2.62
N CYS A 126 -15.27 -5.96 2.86
CA CYS A 126 -14.15 -5.22 2.31
C CYS A 126 -13.67 -5.88 1.00
N ALA A 127 -13.59 -5.12 -0.08
CA ALA A 127 -12.98 -5.57 -1.33
C ALA A 127 -11.51 -5.12 -1.39
N LEU A 128 -10.61 -6.04 -1.67
CA LEU A 128 -9.17 -5.81 -1.79
C LEU A 128 -8.79 -5.75 -3.26
N LYS A 129 -8.20 -4.62 -3.64
CA LYS A 129 -7.57 -4.48 -4.95
C LYS A 129 -6.11 -4.10 -4.74
N ASN A 130 -5.22 -4.78 -5.46
CA ASN A 130 -3.86 -4.30 -5.63
C ASN A 130 -3.93 -2.90 -6.24
N GLU A 131 -3.03 -2.01 -5.84
CA GLU A 131 -2.87 -0.72 -6.49
C GLU A 131 -2.21 -0.90 -7.89
N ILE A 132 -2.98 -1.49 -8.81
CA ILE A 132 -2.74 -1.44 -10.24
C ILE A 132 -3.37 -0.15 -10.71
N ILE A 133 -2.55 0.89 -10.88
CA ILE A 133 -3.01 2.12 -11.52
C ILE A 133 -2.63 2.01 -12.99
N CYS A 134 -3.63 1.80 -13.84
CA CYS A 134 -3.58 2.02 -15.29
C CYS A 134 -5.03 2.09 -15.80
N PRO A 135 -5.34 2.97 -16.77
CA PRO A 135 -4.98 4.39 -16.95
C PRO A 135 -5.96 5.33 -16.24
#